data_AF-A0A9E3W237-F1
#
_entry.id   AF-A0A9E3W237-F1
#
_cell.length_a   1.000
_cell.length_b   1.000
_cell.length_c   1.000
_cell.angle_alpha   90.00
_cell.angle_beta   90.00
_cell.angle_gamma   90.00
#
_symmetry.space_group_name_H-M   'P 1'
#
loop_
_entity.id
_entity.type
_entity.pdbx_description
1 polymer ?
#
loop_
_entity_poly.entity_id
_entity_poly.type
_entity_poly.pdbx_seq_one_letter_code
_entity_poly.pdbx_strand_id
1 'polypeptide(L)'
;MNQSSKLKRIVKRKKIKIVGDNSRVIVRPHIPSELPRIGNIIFRVLNLSETEAEELLQETLLNFENRHRDIQLQLIRHYDKIAEYVPKATIINKTQKLLIGAYLTMEYSIESAALFNPSIVPHPDQSLLPEGSLRFIMSLRATGEGHVSSIVFRSGTIDKDFSVNIDSVSDFVETPAMVHDPFYNNNLFKMKLKDLQAWNKTSVRIMSQIPAFFTYAELKLSIQEVYSS
;
A
#
# COMPACT_ATOMS: atom_id res chain seq x y z
N MET A 1 -34.08 53.13 16.91
CA MET A 1 -33.42 52.12 17.76
C MET A 1 -33.13 50.89 16.91
N ASN A 2 -31.89 50.72 16.43
CA ASN A 2 -31.49 49.56 15.63
C ASN A 2 -30.73 48.57 16.52
N GLN A 3 -31.44 47.60 17.10
CA GLN A 3 -30.80 46.44 17.72
C GLN A 3 -30.41 45.44 16.62
N SER A 4 -29.22 45.62 16.07
CA SER A 4 -28.53 44.56 15.33
C SER A 4 -28.19 43.45 16.33
N SER A 5 -28.92 42.34 16.28
CA SER A 5 -28.62 41.15 17.06
C SER A 5 -27.24 40.63 16.62
N LYS A 6 -26.20 40.87 17.43
CA LYS A 6 -24.88 40.26 17.26
C LYS A 6 -25.07 38.73 17.30
N LEU A 7 -25.01 38.08 16.14
CA LEU A 7 -24.93 36.63 16.02
C LEU A 7 -23.78 36.13 16.92
N LYS A 8 -24.13 35.43 17.99
CA LYS A 8 -23.15 34.85 18.92
C LYS A 8 -22.38 33.79 18.15
N ARG A 9 -21.08 33.99 17.92
CA ARG A 9 -20.27 33.07 17.10
C ARG A 9 -20.09 31.75 17.85
N ILE A 10 -20.87 30.73 17.49
CA ILE A 10 -20.86 29.38 18.09
C ILE A 10 -19.65 28.56 17.61
N VAL A 11 -19.10 28.88 16.42
CA VAL A 11 -18.00 28.13 15.80
C VAL A 11 -16.84 29.07 15.46
N LYS A 12 -15.63 28.72 15.91
CA LYS A 12 -14.39 29.41 15.54
C LYS A 12 -13.51 28.47 14.71
N ARG A 13 -13.38 28.75 13.40
CA ARG A 13 -12.44 28.05 12.52
C ARG A 13 -11.01 28.30 12.99
N LYS A 14 -10.22 27.24 13.19
CA LYS A 14 -8.78 27.30 13.49
C LYS A 14 -8.00 27.42 12.16
N LYS A 15 -6.78 27.97 12.20
CA LYS A 15 -5.95 28.20 11.00
C LYS A 15 -5.23 26.95 10.49
N ILE A 16 -5.28 25.86 11.25
CA ILE A 16 -4.59 24.60 10.95
C ILE A 16 -5.11 24.03 9.64
N LYS A 17 -4.19 23.57 8.79
CA LYS A 17 -4.48 22.90 7.53
C LYS A 17 -3.71 21.58 7.50
N ILE A 18 -4.38 20.55 7.04
CA ILE A 18 -3.75 19.28 6.66
C ILE A 18 -3.75 19.29 5.14
N VAL A 19 -2.57 19.24 4.55
CA VAL A 19 -2.36 19.23 3.10
C VAL A 19 -1.66 17.94 2.71
N GLY A 20 -1.91 17.48 1.47
CA GLY A 20 -1.19 16.34 0.93
C GLY A 20 0.28 16.69 0.72
N ASP A 21 1.14 15.71 0.95
CA ASP A 21 2.57 15.75 0.70
C ASP A 21 2.94 14.74 -0.39
N ASN A 22 3.32 15.28 -1.55
CA ASN A 22 3.67 14.46 -2.72
C ASN A 22 4.97 13.67 -2.53
N SER A 23 5.82 14.07 -1.57
CA SER A 23 7.07 13.36 -1.27
C SER A 23 6.85 12.05 -0.54
N ARG A 24 5.66 11.85 0.04
CA ARG A 24 5.28 10.61 0.73
C ARG A 24 4.93 9.54 -0.28
N VAL A 25 5.93 8.73 -0.61
CA VAL A 25 5.85 7.69 -1.62
C VAL A 25 6.00 6.30 -1.02
N ILE A 26 5.33 5.33 -1.65
CA ILE A 26 5.56 3.90 -1.44
C ILE A 26 6.15 3.30 -2.71
N VAL A 27 6.89 2.20 -2.58
CA VAL A 27 7.27 1.40 -3.75
C VAL A 27 6.15 0.45 -4.16
N ARG A 28 5.96 0.29 -5.46
CA ARG A 28 5.02 -0.68 -6.06
C ARG A 28 5.70 -1.45 -7.19
N PRO A 29 5.26 -2.69 -7.46
CA PRO A 29 5.69 -3.41 -8.65
C PRO A 29 5.23 -2.69 -9.91
N HIS A 30 6.17 -2.45 -10.82
CA HIS A 30 5.97 -1.91 -12.16
C HIS A 30 6.46 -2.94 -13.18
N ILE A 31 5.82 -4.11 -13.18
CA ILE A 31 6.22 -5.25 -14.03
C ILE A 31 5.57 -5.08 -15.41
N PRO A 32 6.34 -5.08 -16.51
CA PRO A 32 5.78 -5.07 -17.85
C PRO A 32 4.87 -6.26 -18.10
N SER A 33 3.74 -6.04 -18.79
CA SER A 33 2.84 -7.13 -19.19
C SER A 33 3.39 -7.99 -20.34
N GLU A 34 4.33 -7.45 -21.11
CA GLU A 34 4.93 -8.13 -22.27
C GLU A 34 6.17 -8.93 -21.88
N LEU A 35 6.12 -10.26 -22.07
CA LEU A 35 7.24 -11.16 -21.78
C LEU A 35 8.57 -10.77 -22.46
N PRO A 36 8.60 -10.33 -23.75
CA PRO A 36 9.84 -9.88 -24.38
C PRO A 36 10.49 -8.71 -23.63
N ARG A 37 9.69 -7.80 -23.04
CA ARG A 37 10.20 -6.65 -22.30
C ARG A 37 10.84 -7.08 -20.97
N ILE A 38 10.25 -8.05 -20.28
CA ILE A 38 10.85 -8.66 -19.07
C ILE A 38 12.20 -9.31 -19.45
N GLY A 39 12.21 -10.11 -20.51
CA GLY A 39 13.43 -10.76 -21.01
C GLY A 39 14.53 -9.76 -21.37
N ASN A 40 14.18 -8.64 -22.02
CA ASN A 40 15.13 -7.58 -22.37
C ASN A 40 15.74 -6.90 -21.14
N ILE A 41 14.96 -6.67 -20.07
CA ILE A 41 15.48 -6.11 -18.81
C ILE A 41 16.50 -7.06 -18.20
N ILE A 42 16.14 -8.34 -18.07
CA ILE A 42 17.03 -9.37 -17.52
C ILE A 42 18.31 -9.44 -18.35
N PHE A 43 18.19 -9.54 -19.68
CA PHE A 43 19.34 -9.62 -20.57
C PHE A 43 20.28 -8.41 -20.45
N ARG A 44 19.73 -7.19 -20.37
CA ARG A 44 20.56 -5.98 -20.21
C ARG A 44 21.36 -6.00 -18.91
N VAL A 45 20.73 -6.34 -17.79
CA VAL A 45 21.42 -6.41 -16.49
C VAL A 45 22.48 -7.52 -16.46
N LEU A 46 22.21 -8.67 -17.09
CA LEU A 46 23.16 -9.79 -17.16
C LEU A 46 24.39 -9.49 -18.02
N ASN A 47 24.31 -8.54 -18.96
CA ASN A 47 25.43 -8.16 -19.83
C ASN A 47 26.28 -7.01 -19.27
N LEU A 48 25.92 -6.45 -18.10
CA LEU A 48 26.78 -5.49 -17.42
C LEU A 48 28.02 -6.20 -16.86
N SER A 49 29.17 -5.54 -16.92
CA SER A 49 30.32 -5.94 -16.12
C SER A 49 30.02 -5.81 -14.63
N GLU A 50 30.81 -6.50 -13.79
CA GLU A 50 30.65 -6.44 -12.34
C GLU A 50 30.76 -5.00 -11.81
N THR A 51 31.75 -4.24 -12.29
CA THR A 51 31.94 -2.84 -11.92
C THR A 51 30.77 -1.95 -12.34
N GLU A 52 30.28 -2.07 -13.59
CA GLU A 52 29.13 -1.29 -14.06
C GLU A 52 27.86 -1.59 -13.25
N ALA A 53 27.65 -2.86 -12.90
CA ALA A 53 26.49 -3.27 -12.11
C ALA A 53 26.56 -2.72 -10.68
N GLU A 54 27.74 -2.71 -10.06
CA GLU A 54 27.93 -2.16 -8.72
C GLU A 54 27.75 -0.64 -8.68
N GLU A 55 28.34 0.09 -9.63
CA GLU A 55 28.19 1.55 -9.74
C GLU A 55 26.72 1.94 -9.96
N LEU A 56 26.03 1.27 -10.89
CA LEU A 56 24.62 1.53 -11.17
C LEU A 56 23.73 1.21 -9.96
N LEU A 57 24.04 0.14 -9.23
CA LEU A 57 23.29 -0.21 -8.04
C LEU A 57 23.48 0.84 -6.95
N GLN A 58 24.72 1.30 -6.72
CA GLN A 58 24.99 2.35 -5.73
C GLN A 58 24.24 3.64 -6.06
N GLU A 59 24.30 4.10 -7.31
CA GLU A 59 23.54 5.28 -7.75
C GLU A 59 22.03 5.10 -7.53
N THR A 60 21.51 3.92 -7.90
CA THR A 60 20.10 3.59 -7.71
C THR A 60 19.69 3.65 -6.24
N LEU A 61 20.49 3.05 -5.34
CA LEU A 61 20.19 3.04 -3.90
C LEU A 61 20.27 4.43 -3.29
N LEU A 62 21.25 5.25 -3.68
CA LEU A 62 21.35 6.66 -3.26
C LEU A 62 20.09 7.45 -3.65
N ASN A 63 19.54 7.20 -4.84
CA ASN A 63 18.32 7.87 -5.30
C ASN A 63 17.06 7.52 -4.45
N PHE A 64 17.10 6.42 -3.68
CA PHE A 64 16.00 5.98 -2.81
C PHE A 64 16.23 6.22 -1.31
N GLU A 65 17.47 6.45 -0.86
CA GLU A 65 17.87 6.38 0.56
C GLU A 65 17.04 7.29 1.48
N ASN A 66 16.66 8.47 0.98
CA ASN A 66 15.96 9.49 1.77
C ASN A 66 14.44 9.27 1.83
N ARG A 67 13.90 8.33 1.03
CA ARG A 67 12.46 8.09 0.90
C ARG A 67 12.02 6.71 1.40
N HIS A 68 12.94 5.74 1.47
CA HIS A 68 12.62 4.35 1.82
C HIS A 68 13.59 3.78 2.83
N ARG A 69 13.05 3.17 3.90
CA ARG A 69 13.85 2.59 4.98
C ARG A 69 14.56 1.29 4.60
N ASP A 70 13.88 0.42 3.85
CA ASP A 70 14.41 -0.89 3.44
C ASP A 70 14.14 -1.14 1.95
N ILE A 71 14.72 -0.30 1.10
CA ILE A 71 14.52 -0.39 -0.36
C ILE A 71 15.04 -1.72 -0.91
N GLN A 72 16.20 -2.20 -0.46
CA GLN A 72 16.80 -3.44 -0.98
C GLN A 72 15.88 -4.64 -0.81
N LEU A 73 15.22 -4.79 0.35
CA LEU A 73 14.24 -5.86 0.56
C LEU A 73 13.09 -5.78 -0.44
N GLN A 74 12.59 -4.58 -0.74
CA GLN A 74 11.50 -4.40 -1.70
C GLN A 74 11.95 -4.70 -3.14
N LEU A 75 13.18 -4.32 -3.51
CA LEU A 75 13.74 -4.65 -4.82
C LEU A 75 13.85 -6.16 -5.01
N ILE A 76 14.34 -6.89 -4.00
CA ILE A 76 14.38 -8.36 -4.04
C ILE A 76 12.97 -8.94 -4.19
N ARG A 77 11.99 -8.45 -3.43
CA ARG A 77 10.59 -8.89 -3.57
C ARG A 77 10.03 -8.65 -4.96
N HIS A 78 10.42 -7.57 -5.63
CA HIS A 78 10.00 -7.29 -7.01
C HIS A 78 10.72 -8.19 -8.02
N TYR A 79 12.00 -8.49 -7.81
CA TYR A 79 12.72 -9.50 -8.59
C TYR A 79 12.06 -10.89 -8.47
N ASP A 80 11.70 -11.32 -7.26
CA ASP A 80 11.13 -12.65 -7.02
C ASP A 80 9.82 -12.88 -7.80
N LYS A 81 9.08 -11.81 -8.12
CA LYS A 81 7.86 -11.88 -8.95
C LYS A 81 8.12 -12.30 -10.40
N ILE A 82 9.34 -12.16 -10.90
CA ILE A 82 9.72 -12.54 -12.26
C ILE A 82 10.83 -13.59 -12.31
N ALA A 83 11.22 -14.14 -11.16
CA ALA A 83 12.34 -15.07 -11.08
C ALA A 83 12.17 -16.30 -12.00
N GLU A 84 10.93 -16.71 -12.28
CA GLU A 84 10.60 -17.79 -13.22
C GLU A 84 11.01 -17.50 -14.68
N TYR A 85 11.15 -16.22 -15.07
CA TYR A 85 11.54 -15.82 -16.42
C TYR A 85 13.06 -15.77 -16.60
N VAL A 86 13.83 -15.96 -15.52
CA VAL A 86 15.29 -16.07 -15.60
C VAL A 86 15.65 -17.45 -16.18
N PRO A 87 16.56 -17.53 -17.18
CA PRO A 87 17.01 -18.81 -17.69
C PRO A 87 17.59 -19.69 -16.59
N LYS A 88 17.13 -20.94 -16.47
CA LYS A 88 17.48 -21.84 -15.35
C LYS A 88 18.98 -22.11 -15.18
N ALA A 89 19.76 -22.00 -16.25
CA ALA A 89 21.21 -22.21 -16.22
C ALA A 89 21.99 -20.95 -15.77
N THR A 90 21.34 -19.80 -15.64
CA THR A 90 21.99 -18.54 -15.29
C THR A 90 22.16 -18.42 -13.78
N ILE A 91 23.40 -18.20 -13.35
CA ILE A 91 23.71 -17.83 -11.96
C ILE A 91 23.58 -16.32 -11.83
N ILE A 92 22.63 -15.86 -11.01
CA ILE A 92 22.41 -14.43 -10.74
C ILE A 92 22.90 -14.08 -9.34
N ASN A 93 23.79 -13.08 -9.26
CA ASN A 93 24.31 -12.56 -8.00
C ASN A 93 23.35 -11.55 -7.34
N LYS A 94 23.62 -11.15 -6.10
CA LYS A 94 22.74 -10.23 -5.35
C LYS A 94 22.58 -8.87 -6.05
N THR A 95 23.66 -8.32 -6.59
CA THR A 95 23.66 -7.02 -7.31
C THR A 95 22.71 -7.04 -8.49
N GLN A 96 22.78 -8.09 -9.31
CA GLN A 96 21.89 -8.27 -10.46
C GLN A 96 20.42 -8.45 -10.03
N LYS A 97 20.14 -9.19 -8.95
CA LYS A 97 18.77 -9.30 -8.42
C LYS A 97 18.22 -7.94 -8.01
N LEU A 98 19.02 -7.14 -7.32
CA LEU A 98 18.63 -5.79 -6.90
C LEU A 98 18.39 -4.86 -8.09
N LEU A 99 19.27 -4.87 -9.09
CA LEU A 99 19.11 -4.07 -10.31
C LEU A 99 17.87 -4.47 -11.11
N ILE A 100 17.66 -5.77 -11.34
CA ILE A 100 16.45 -6.26 -12.02
C ILE A 100 15.20 -5.84 -11.21
N GLY A 101 15.24 -6.01 -9.89
CA GLY A 101 14.19 -5.53 -9.00
C GLY A 101 13.91 -4.03 -9.13
N ALA A 102 14.95 -3.21 -9.24
CA ALA A 102 14.84 -1.76 -9.43
C ALA A 102 14.11 -1.39 -10.73
N TYR A 103 14.44 -2.03 -11.85
CA TYR A 103 13.74 -1.82 -13.13
C TYR A 103 12.25 -2.20 -13.09
N LEU A 104 11.85 -3.04 -12.13
CA LEU A 104 10.48 -3.50 -11.92
C LEU A 104 9.79 -2.75 -10.78
N THR A 105 10.36 -1.64 -10.33
CA THR A 105 9.88 -0.84 -9.21
C THR A 105 9.49 0.55 -9.67
N MET A 106 8.39 1.06 -9.13
CA MET A 106 8.04 2.48 -9.24
C MET A 106 7.68 3.06 -7.88
N GLU A 107 7.91 4.36 -7.71
CA GLU A 107 7.37 5.12 -6.57
C GLU A 107 5.94 5.56 -6.86
N TYR A 108 5.11 5.54 -5.82
CA TYR A 108 3.72 5.95 -5.87
C TYR A 108 3.44 6.90 -4.71
N SER A 109 3.08 8.14 -5.03
CA SER A 109 2.72 9.14 -4.01
C SER A 109 1.30 8.88 -3.51
N ILE A 110 1.16 8.61 -2.21
CA ILE A 110 -0.12 8.17 -1.61
C ILE A 110 -1.13 9.31 -1.37
N GLU A 111 -0.66 10.56 -1.35
CA GLU A 111 -1.49 11.73 -1.03
C GLU A 111 -1.32 12.87 -2.05
N SER A 112 -1.01 12.54 -3.31
CA SER A 112 -0.74 13.52 -4.36
C SER A 112 -1.95 14.24 -4.93
N ALA A 113 -3.14 13.63 -4.87
CA ALA A 113 -4.36 14.20 -5.47
C ALA A 113 -5.26 14.86 -4.42
N ALA A 114 -5.52 14.19 -3.29
CA ALA A 114 -6.41 14.74 -2.27
C ALA A 114 -6.25 14.08 -0.88
N LEU A 115 -6.55 14.86 0.16
CA LEU A 115 -6.82 14.38 1.53
C LEU A 115 -8.21 14.86 1.96
N PHE A 116 -9.09 13.94 2.37
CA PHE A 116 -10.46 14.28 2.72
C PHE A 116 -11.08 13.25 3.68
N ASN A 117 -12.33 13.49 4.10
CA ASN A 117 -13.10 12.66 5.04
C ASN A 117 -12.36 12.38 6.37
N PRO A 118 -11.94 13.42 7.13
CA PRO A 118 -11.35 13.21 8.43
C PRO A 118 -12.37 12.57 9.39
N SER A 119 -11.95 11.53 10.11
CA SER A 119 -12.65 11.00 11.28
C SER A 119 -11.66 10.92 12.43
N ILE A 120 -12.08 11.36 13.62
CA ILE A 120 -11.21 11.53 14.79
C ILE A 120 -11.78 10.74 15.97
N VAL A 121 -10.90 10.06 16.70
CA VAL A 121 -11.22 9.33 17.93
C VAL A 121 -10.16 9.61 19.00
N PRO A 122 -10.48 9.51 20.31
CA PRO A 122 -9.46 9.53 21.35
C PRO A 122 -8.39 8.46 21.12
N HIS A 123 -7.12 8.81 21.31
CA HIS A 123 -6.03 7.84 21.28
C HIS A 123 -6.16 6.88 22.48
N PRO A 124 -5.91 5.57 22.34
CA PRO A 124 -6.05 4.62 23.45
C PRO A 124 -5.12 4.93 24.63
N ASP A 125 -3.93 5.45 24.35
CA ASP A 125 -3.01 5.99 25.36
C ASP A 125 -3.16 7.52 25.50
N GLN A 126 -3.47 7.97 26.72
CA GLN A 126 -3.60 9.38 27.14
C GLN A 126 -2.57 9.78 28.20
N SER A 127 -1.53 8.95 28.42
CA SER A 127 -0.48 9.24 29.40
C SER A 127 0.35 10.46 29.02
N LEU A 128 0.94 11.10 30.03
CA LEU A 128 1.88 12.24 29.88
C LEU A 128 1.29 13.48 29.18
N LEU A 129 -0.03 13.68 29.29
CA LEU A 129 -0.70 14.88 28.80
C LEU A 129 -0.92 15.90 29.92
N PRO A 130 -0.84 17.21 29.62
CA PRO A 130 -1.29 18.25 30.53
C PRO A 130 -2.77 18.06 30.93
N GLU A 131 -3.14 18.52 32.12
CA GLU A 131 -4.52 18.45 32.60
C GLU A 131 -5.48 19.19 31.65
N GLY A 132 -6.53 18.49 31.22
CA GLY A 132 -7.53 19.03 30.30
C GLY A 132 -7.16 18.93 28.81
N SER A 133 -6.05 18.28 28.47
CA SER A 133 -5.69 17.92 27.10
C SER A 133 -6.19 16.52 26.72
N LEU A 134 -6.36 16.27 25.41
CA LEU A 134 -6.80 15.00 24.84
C LEU A 134 -5.96 14.65 23.60
N ARG A 135 -5.27 13.51 23.63
CA ARG A 135 -4.59 12.94 22.45
C ARG A 135 -5.62 12.24 21.55
N PHE A 136 -5.46 12.33 20.24
CA PHE A 136 -6.36 11.70 19.29
C PHE A 136 -5.62 10.96 18.18
N ILE A 137 -6.36 10.07 17.52
CA ILE A 137 -6.01 9.49 16.22
C ILE A 137 -7.05 9.97 15.22
N MET A 138 -6.59 10.37 14.04
CA MET A 138 -7.42 10.81 12.92
C MET A 138 -7.14 9.93 11.70
N SER A 139 -8.19 9.33 11.13
CA SER A 139 -8.13 8.72 9.81
C SER A 139 -8.48 9.75 8.74
N LEU A 140 -7.75 9.74 7.63
CA LEU A 140 -8.05 10.49 6.43
C LEU A 140 -8.08 9.54 5.23
N ARG A 141 -8.91 9.88 4.25
CA ARG A 141 -8.84 9.29 2.92
C ARG A 141 -7.79 10.05 2.11
N ALA A 142 -6.72 9.36 1.74
CA ALA A 142 -5.68 9.86 0.85
C ALA A 142 -5.86 9.29 -0.55
N THR A 143 -5.80 10.14 -1.56
CA THR A 143 -5.85 9.73 -2.95
C THR A 143 -4.53 10.11 -3.59
N GLY A 144 -3.83 9.12 -4.14
CA GLY A 144 -2.63 9.33 -4.94
C GLY A 144 -2.93 9.38 -6.43
N GLU A 145 -1.89 9.22 -7.25
CA GLU A 145 -2.01 9.16 -8.70
C GLU A 145 -2.92 7.99 -9.14
N GLY A 146 -3.57 8.10 -10.30
CA GLY A 146 -4.53 7.08 -10.77
C GLY A 146 -5.76 6.91 -9.87
N HIS A 147 -6.00 7.86 -8.95
CA HIS A 147 -7.14 7.90 -8.03
C HIS A 147 -7.28 6.70 -7.08
N VAL A 148 -6.17 6.00 -6.79
CA VAL A 148 -6.18 4.92 -5.80
C VAL A 148 -6.34 5.51 -4.41
N SER A 149 -7.35 5.03 -3.69
CA SER A 149 -7.69 5.51 -2.36
C SER A 149 -6.99 4.68 -1.29
N SER A 150 -6.29 5.35 -0.39
CA SER A 150 -5.64 4.79 0.79
C SER A 150 -6.24 5.39 2.06
N ILE A 151 -6.21 4.63 3.16
CA ILE A 151 -6.49 5.17 4.49
C ILE A 151 -5.15 5.52 5.12
N VAL A 152 -5.00 6.78 5.56
CA VAL A 152 -3.82 7.25 6.27
C VAL A 152 -4.22 7.73 7.66
N PHE A 153 -3.30 7.60 8.60
CA PHE A 153 -3.51 8.00 9.99
C PHE A 153 -2.62 9.20 10.33
N ARG A 154 -3.18 10.13 11.09
CA ARG A 154 -2.47 11.24 11.76
C ARG A 154 -2.81 11.15 13.25
N SER A 155 -1.92 11.64 14.10
CA SER A 155 -2.20 11.81 15.53
C SER A 155 -1.98 13.27 15.92
N GLY A 156 -2.41 13.62 17.13
CA GLY A 156 -2.22 14.95 17.65
C GLY A 156 -2.86 15.11 19.02
N THR A 157 -2.85 16.34 19.52
CA THR A 157 -3.42 16.70 20.81
C THR A 157 -4.35 17.90 20.68
N ILE A 158 -5.46 17.88 21.42
CA ILE A 158 -6.34 19.02 21.66
C ILE A 158 -6.09 19.49 23.09
N ASP A 159 -5.62 20.72 23.28
CA ASP A 159 -5.34 21.27 24.61
C ASP A 159 -6.59 21.93 25.23
N LYS A 160 -6.49 22.26 26.52
CA LYS A 160 -7.56 22.88 27.33
C LYS A 160 -8.11 24.18 26.74
N ASP A 161 -7.32 24.93 25.97
CA ASP A 161 -7.74 26.14 25.25
C ASP A 161 -8.36 25.86 23.86
N PHE A 162 -8.61 24.58 23.57
CA PHE A 162 -9.03 24.04 22.29
C PHE A 162 -8.04 24.33 21.15
N SER A 163 -6.77 24.60 21.44
CA SER A 163 -5.72 24.54 20.43
C SER A 163 -5.54 23.09 19.99
N VAL A 164 -5.20 22.90 18.71
CA VAL A 164 -5.05 21.57 18.11
C VAL A 164 -3.64 21.52 17.55
N ASN A 165 -2.87 20.53 17.98
CA ASN A 165 -1.52 20.27 17.52
C ASN A 165 -1.56 18.95 16.76
N ILE A 166 -1.13 18.95 15.49
CA ILE A 166 -1.00 17.73 14.69
C ILE A 166 0.46 17.28 14.80
N ASP A 167 0.68 16.01 15.12
CA ASP A 167 2.03 15.46 15.19
C ASP A 167 2.66 15.43 13.80
N SER A 168 3.98 15.66 13.76
CA SER A 168 4.77 15.46 12.55
C SER A 168 4.63 14.01 12.09
N VAL A 169 4.59 13.81 10.78
CA VAL A 169 4.45 12.48 10.21
C VAL A 169 5.75 12.06 9.58
N SER A 170 6.07 10.77 9.70
CA SER A 170 7.27 10.23 9.08
C SER A 170 7.20 10.35 7.56
N ASP A 171 8.33 10.74 6.98
CA ASP A 171 8.55 10.75 5.53
C ASP A 171 8.57 9.32 4.97
N PHE A 172 8.91 8.33 5.80
CA PHE A 172 8.88 6.92 5.42
C PHE A 172 7.46 6.37 5.47
N VAL A 173 7.00 5.88 4.33
CA VAL A 173 5.71 5.19 4.21
C VAL A 173 5.95 3.80 3.66
N GLU A 174 5.41 2.80 4.34
CA GLU A 174 5.47 1.42 3.88
C GLU A 174 4.07 0.85 3.73
N THR A 175 3.91 -0.03 2.75
CA THR A 175 2.71 -0.87 2.69
C THR A 175 2.92 -2.07 3.61
N PRO A 176 1.90 -2.48 4.40
CA PRO A 176 2.00 -3.72 5.14
C PRO A 176 2.24 -4.86 4.16
N ALA A 177 3.06 -5.83 4.55
CA ALA A 177 3.24 -7.05 3.77
C ALA A 177 1.86 -7.68 3.57
N MET A 178 1.40 -7.70 2.32
CA MET A 178 0.11 -8.30 1.99
C MET A 178 0.28 -9.80 2.18
N VAL A 179 -0.30 -10.35 3.24
CA VAL A 179 -0.33 -11.80 3.45
C VAL A 179 -1.27 -12.37 2.39
N HIS A 180 -0.69 -12.86 1.30
CA HIS A 180 -1.40 -13.54 0.23
C HIS A 180 -1.80 -14.95 0.67
N ASP A 181 -2.69 -15.02 1.65
CA ASP A 181 -3.68 -16.09 1.83
C ASP A 181 -4.57 -15.72 3.02
N PRO A 182 -5.45 -14.70 2.87
CA PRO A 182 -6.51 -14.54 3.83
C PRO A 182 -7.39 -15.79 3.74
N PHE A 183 -7.59 -16.47 4.87
CA PHE A 183 -8.59 -17.52 4.94
C PHE A 183 -9.95 -16.92 4.59
N TYR A 184 -10.53 -17.34 3.47
CA TYR A 184 -11.86 -16.96 3.04
C TYR A 184 -12.89 -17.83 3.75
N ASN A 185 -13.96 -17.23 4.23
CA ASN A 185 -15.10 -17.99 4.73
C ASN A 185 -16.00 -18.43 3.57
N ASN A 186 -16.19 -19.73 3.41
CA ASN A 186 -16.97 -20.34 2.32
C ASN A 186 -18.41 -19.82 2.26
N ASN A 187 -19.08 -19.68 3.41
CA ASN A 187 -20.46 -19.18 3.44
C ASN A 187 -20.54 -17.71 3.00
N LEU A 188 -19.62 -16.86 3.47
CA LEU A 188 -19.57 -15.46 3.07
C LEU A 188 -19.25 -15.32 1.57
N PHE A 189 -18.35 -16.14 1.05
CA PHE A 189 -18.00 -16.17 -0.38
C PHE A 189 -19.20 -16.57 -1.24
N LYS A 190 -19.96 -17.60 -0.83
CA LYS A 190 -21.22 -18.01 -1.48
C LYS A 190 -22.25 -16.88 -1.49
N MET A 191 -22.43 -16.18 -0.37
CA MET A 191 -23.34 -15.03 -0.29
C MET A 191 -22.93 -13.95 -1.27
N LYS A 192 -21.63 -13.61 -1.32
CA LYS A 192 -21.12 -12.59 -2.24
C LYS A 192 -21.31 -12.96 -3.71
N LEU A 193 -21.14 -14.23 -4.08
CA LEU A 193 -21.41 -14.70 -5.43
C LEU A 193 -22.90 -14.57 -5.80
N LYS A 194 -23.81 -14.81 -4.86
CA LYS A 194 -25.25 -14.61 -5.07
C LYS A 194 -25.59 -13.12 -5.24
N ASP A 195 -25.02 -12.25 -4.40
CA ASP A 195 -25.21 -10.79 -4.51
C ASP A 195 -24.74 -10.24 -5.85
N LEU A 196 -23.64 -10.79 -6.38
CA LEU A 196 -23.08 -10.44 -7.69
C LEU A 196 -23.80 -11.11 -8.87
N GLN A 197 -24.89 -11.86 -8.62
CA GLN A 197 -25.61 -12.64 -9.63
C GLN A 197 -24.73 -13.63 -10.42
N ALA A 198 -23.62 -14.06 -9.82
CA ALA A 198 -22.65 -14.97 -10.40
C ALA A 198 -22.81 -16.42 -9.92
N TRP A 199 -23.84 -16.70 -9.10
CA TRP A 199 -24.09 -18.03 -8.53
C TRP A 199 -24.78 -18.96 -9.53
N ASN A 200 -24.07 -20.00 -9.98
CA ASN A 200 -24.61 -20.99 -10.92
C ASN A 200 -24.17 -22.42 -10.55
N LYS A 201 -24.51 -23.39 -11.41
CA LYS A 201 -24.16 -24.81 -11.19
C LYS A 201 -22.66 -25.04 -11.04
N THR A 202 -21.84 -24.32 -11.78
CA THR A 202 -20.37 -24.37 -11.68
C THR A 202 -19.90 -23.85 -10.32
N SER A 203 -20.44 -22.72 -9.86
CA SER A 203 -20.14 -22.18 -8.52
C SER A 203 -20.51 -23.17 -7.41
N VAL A 204 -21.66 -23.84 -7.53
CA VAL A 204 -22.08 -24.88 -6.56
C VAL A 204 -21.04 -26.00 -6.48
N ARG A 205 -20.59 -26.50 -7.64
CA ARG A 205 -19.64 -27.61 -7.73
C ARG A 205 -18.29 -27.23 -7.12
N ILE A 206 -17.73 -26.08 -7.53
CA ILE A 206 -16.47 -25.55 -6.97
C ILE A 206 -16.59 -25.39 -5.44
N MET A 207 -17.61 -24.68 -4.97
CA MET A 207 -17.72 -24.36 -3.53
C MET A 207 -18.13 -25.55 -2.65
N SER A 208 -18.54 -26.68 -3.23
CA SER A 208 -18.85 -27.93 -2.51
C SER A 208 -17.61 -28.77 -2.19
N GLN A 209 -16.53 -28.58 -2.93
CA GLN A 209 -15.26 -29.30 -2.78
C GLN A 209 -14.27 -28.61 -1.83
N ILE A 210 -14.60 -27.38 -1.41
CA ILE A 210 -13.72 -26.50 -0.65
C ILE A 210 -14.16 -26.46 0.83
N PRO A 211 -13.24 -26.48 1.82
CA PRO A 211 -13.57 -26.41 3.24
C PRO A 211 -14.29 -25.13 3.67
N ALA A 212 -14.71 -25.07 4.94
CA ALA A 212 -15.41 -23.91 5.52
C ALA A 212 -14.55 -22.63 5.54
N PHE A 213 -13.24 -22.78 5.75
CA PHE A 213 -12.23 -21.75 5.56
C PHE A 213 -11.22 -22.26 4.54
N PHE A 214 -10.87 -21.42 3.57
CA PHE A 214 -10.01 -21.84 2.47
C PHE A 214 -9.11 -20.71 1.97
N THR A 215 -8.03 -21.08 1.32
CA THR A 215 -7.02 -20.23 0.72
C THR A 215 -7.32 -19.93 -0.75
N TYR A 216 -6.65 -18.94 -1.34
CA TYR A 216 -6.79 -18.69 -2.77
C TYR A 216 -6.24 -19.86 -3.61
N ALA A 217 -5.19 -20.52 -3.11
CA ALA A 217 -4.62 -21.71 -3.75
C ALA A 217 -5.62 -22.87 -3.82
N GLU A 218 -6.30 -23.19 -2.71
CA GLU A 218 -7.34 -24.22 -2.67
C GLU A 218 -8.52 -23.91 -3.59
N LEU A 219 -8.92 -22.63 -3.69
CA LEU A 219 -9.94 -22.21 -4.66
C LEU A 219 -9.49 -22.47 -6.10
N LYS A 220 -8.24 -22.10 -6.44
CA LYS A 220 -7.68 -22.35 -7.78
C LYS A 220 -7.66 -23.85 -8.12
N LEU A 221 -7.26 -24.69 -7.17
CA LEU A 221 -7.23 -26.15 -7.36
C LEU A 221 -8.63 -26.70 -7.64
N SER A 222 -9.63 -26.34 -6.82
CA SER A 222 -11.01 -26.79 -7.05
C SER A 222 -11.59 -26.28 -8.37
N ILE A 223 -11.26 -25.05 -8.79
CA ILE A 223 -11.62 -24.56 -10.13
C ILE A 223 -11.02 -25.48 -11.19
N GLN A 224 -9.72 -25.77 -11.12
CA GLN A 224 -9.03 -26.64 -12.09
C GLN A 224 -9.63 -28.04 -12.15
N GLU A 225 -9.97 -28.64 -11.00
CA GLU A 225 -10.62 -29.95 -10.95
C GLU A 225 -11.97 -29.97 -11.65
N VAL A 226 -12.80 -28.94 -11.44
CA VAL A 226 -14.12 -28.84 -12.09
C VAL A 226 -14.02 -28.64 -13.60
N TYR A 227 -13.00 -27.93 -14.08
CA TYR A 227 -12.76 -27.73 -15.52
C TYR A 227 -12.04 -28.91 -16.19
N SER A 228 -11.40 -29.79 -15.42
CA SER A 228 -10.71 -30.99 -15.92
C SER A 228 -11.62 -32.23 -15.95
N SER A 229 -12.88 -32.10 -15.51
CA SER A 229 -13.89 -33.17 -15.41
C SER A 229 -15.09 -32.91 -16.30
#